data_AF-A0A4Y6Q3A0-F1
#
_entry.id   AF-A0A4Y6Q3A0-F1
#
_cell.length_a   1.000
_cell.length_b   1.000
_cell.length_c   1.000
_cell.angle_alpha   90.00
_cell.angle_beta   90.00
_cell.angle_gamma   90.00
#
_symmetry.space_group_name_H-M   'P 1'
#
loop_
_entity.id
_entity.type
_entity.pdbx_description
1 polymer ?
#
loop_
_entity_poly.entity_id
_entity_poly.type
_entity_poly.pdbx_seq_one_letter_code
_entity_poly.pdbx_strand_id
1 'polypeptide(L)' 'MRDDGLERPEHQPGMALLLSLILCGTGQIYNGEVSKGIMMMVLCFLLWFVLLGWVVHIWSIVDSVVVAERLNRKAG' A
#
# COMPACT_ATOMS: atom_id res chain seq x y z
N MET A 1 -20.22 28.46 -27.43
CA MET A 1 -20.34 27.20 -26.67
C MET A 1 -19.05 27.05 -25.90
N ARG A 2 -19.13 26.85 -24.58
CA ARG A 2 -17.99 26.81 -23.67
C ARG A 2 -17.25 25.48 -23.88
N ASP A 3 -15.94 25.55 -24.06
CA ASP A 3 -15.08 24.38 -23.87
C ASP A 3 -14.79 24.28 -22.37
N ASP A 4 -15.66 23.55 -21.69
CA ASP A 4 -15.54 23.21 -20.29
C ASP A 4 -14.33 22.27 -20.16
N GLY A 5 -13.18 22.86 -19.83
CA GLY A 5 -11.92 22.14 -19.63
C GLY A 5 -12.14 20.95 -18.70
N LEU A 6 -12.09 19.75 -19.30
CA LEU A 6 -12.32 18.44 -18.70
C LEU A 6 -11.78 18.37 -17.26
N GLU A 7 -12.70 18.36 -16.30
CA GLU A 7 -12.41 18.02 -14.91
C GLU A 7 -11.77 16.63 -14.93
N ARG A 8 -10.47 16.54 -14.65
CA ARG A 8 -9.79 15.25 -14.51
C ARG A 8 -10.43 14.60 -13.29
N PRO A 9 -11.07 13.42 -13.40
CA PRO A 9 -11.69 12.79 -12.24
C PRO A 9 -10.60 12.67 -11.18
N GLU A 10 -10.82 13.24 -10.01
CA GLU A 10 -9.95 13.05 -8.87
C GLU A 10 -10.00 11.56 -8.51
N HIS A 11 -9.03 10.81 -9.05
CA HIS A 11 -8.91 9.39 -8.78
C HIS A 11 -8.51 9.28 -7.32
N GLN A 12 -9.47 8.95 -6.47
CA GLN A 12 -9.24 8.67 -5.06
C GLN A 12 -8.31 7.45 -5.00
N PRO A 13 -7.01 7.64 -4.70
CA PRO A 13 -6.03 6.56 -4.78
C PRO A 13 -6.37 5.43 -3.82
N GLY A 14 -7.14 5.72 -2.76
CA GLY A 14 -7.67 4.73 -1.82
C GLY A 14 -8.64 3.72 -2.47
N MET A 15 -9.53 4.15 -3.38
CA MET A 15 -10.45 3.22 -4.06
C MET A 15 -9.71 2.39 -5.11
N ALA A 16 -8.74 2.96 -5.83
CA ALA A 16 -7.90 2.22 -6.77
C ALA A 16 -6.98 1.20 -6.05
N LEU A 17 -6.50 1.52 -4.84
CA LEU A 17 -5.72 0.62 -4.00
C LEU A 17 -6.58 -0.53 -3.47
N LEU A 18 -7.78 -0.24 -2.96
CA LEU A 18 -8.73 -1.27 -2.54
C LEU A 18 -9.16 -2.15 -3.72
N LEU A 19 -9.42 -1.56 -4.89
CA LEU A 19 -9.77 -2.30 -6.11
C LEU A 19 -8.61 -3.15 -6.65
N SER A 20 -7.36 -2.70 -6.48
CA SER A 20 -6.16 -3.47 -6.83
C SER A 20 -5.85 -4.58 -5.81
N LEU A 21 -6.14 -4.37 -4.53
CA LEU A 21 -6.04 -5.39 -3.47
C LEU A 21 -7.13 -6.47 -3.60
N ILE A 22 -8.29 -6.13 -4.18
CA ILE A 22 -9.42 -7.04 -4.43
C ILE A 22 -9.12 -8.07 -5.55
N LEU A 23 -8.04 -7.96 -6.32
CA LEU A 23 -7.76 -8.88 -7.45
C LEU A 23 -7.24 -10.28 -7.03
N CYS A 24 -6.69 -10.46 -5.82
CA CYS A 24 -6.26 -11.79 -5.38
C CYS A 24 -7.40 -12.50 -4.63
N GLY A 25 -8.06 -13.46 -5.29
CA GLY A 25 -9.06 -14.35 -4.69
C GLY A 25 -10.52 -14.06 -5.06
N THR A 26 -10.87 -12.87 -5.56
CA THR A 26 -12.25 -12.59 -6.02
C THR A 26 -12.67 -13.36 -7.26
N GLY A 27 -11.75 -13.65 -8.19
CA GLY A 27 -12.05 -14.48 -9.36
C GLY A 27 -12.48 -15.91 -8.99
N GLN A 28 -11.92 -16.46 -7.91
CA GLN A 28 -12.30 -17.79 -7.40
C GLN A 28 -13.68 -17.77 -6.72
N ILE A 29 -14.03 -16.66 -6.05
CA ILE A 29 -15.37 -16.44 -5.47
C ILE A 29 -16.43 -16.30 -6.58
N TYR A 30 -16.10 -15.59 -7.66
CA TYR A 30 -16.98 -15.44 -8.83
C TYR A 30 -17.24 -16.78 -9.54
N ASN A 31 -16.23 -17.66 -9.60
CA ASN A 31 -16.34 -18.98 -10.21
C ASN A 31 -17.08 -20.01 -9.32
N GLY A 32 -17.66 -19.58 -8.19
CA GLY A 32 -18.41 -20.42 -7.24
C GLY A 32 -17.53 -21.17 -6.23
N GLU A 33 -16.20 -21.10 -6.35
CA GLU A 33 -15.24 -21.69 -5.41
C GLU A 33 -14.86 -20.70 -4.31
N VAL A 34 -15.88 -20.28 -3.56
CA VAL A 34 -15.79 -19.25 -2.51
C VAL A 34 -14.75 -19.61 -1.44
N SER A 35 -14.69 -20.88 -1.05
CA SER A 35 -13.77 -21.38 -0.03
C SER A 35 -12.30 -21.24 -0.43
N LYS A 36 -11.95 -21.50 -1.69
CA LYS A 36 -10.57 -21.31 -2.19
C LYS A 36 -10.24 -19.83 -2.40
N GLY A 37 -11.20 -19.03 -2.85
CA GLY A 37 -11.00 -17.59 -3.05
C GLY A 37 -10.75 -16.84 -1.75
N ILE A 38 -11.50 -17.18 -0.69
CA ILE A 38 -11.27 -16.63 0.65
C ILE A 38 -9.90 -17.07 1.18
N MET A 39 -9.50 -18.34 0.99
CA MET A 39 -8.18 -18.82 1.41
C MET A 39 -7.03 -18.06 0.72
N MET A 40 -7.15 -17.80 -0.58
CA MET A 40 -6.14 -17.06 -1.36
C MET A 40 -6.07 -15.58 -0.99
N MET A 41 -7.22 -14.95 -0.73
CA MET A 41 -7.28 -13.57 -0.22
C MET A 41 -6.57 -13.44 1.14
N VAL A 42 -6.89 -14.36 2.06
CA VAL A 42 -6.33 -14.38 3.41
C VAL A 42 -4.82 -14.62 3.38
N LEU A 43 -4.34 -15.54 2.54
CA LEU A 43 -2.91 -15.79 2.37
C LEU A 43 -2.18 -14.59 1.77
N CYS A 44 -2.79 -13.90 0.79
CA CYS A 44 -2.20 -12.71 0.17
C CYS A 44 -2.02 -11.58 1.19
N PHE A 45 -2.99 -11.38 2.08
CA PHE A 45 -2.91 -10.40 3.17
C PHE A 45 -1.87 -10.78 4.23
N LEU A 46 -1.83 -12.05 4.65
CA LEU A 46 -0.85 -12.53 5.62
C LEU A 46 0.58 -12.42 5.09
N LEU A 47 0.77 -12.74 3.81
CA LEU A 47 2.04 -12.64 3.13
C LEU A 47 2.49 -11.18 3.00
N TRP A 48 1.58 -10.28 2.65
CA TRP A 48 1.82 -8.83 2.66
C TRP A 48 2.29 -8.37 4.04
N PHE A 49 1.63 -8.80 5.12
CA PHE A 49 1.91 -8.34 6.48
C PHE A 49 3.28 -8.78 7.02
N VAL A 50 3.69 -10.03 6.78
CA VAL A 50 5.03 -10.52 7.16
C VAL A 50 6.09 -9.87 6.27
N LEU A 51 5.77 -9.71 4.99
CA LEU A 51 6.58 -8.96 4.07
C LEU A 51 6.37 -7.44 4.22
N LEU A 52 5.81 -6.89 5.32
CA LEU A 52 5.65 -5.44 5.59
C LEU A 52 6.51 -4.90 6.75
N GLY A 53 7.24 -5.75 7.47
CA GLY A 53 8.16 -5.33 8.54
C GLY A 53 9.22 -4.32 8.08
N TRP A 54 9.44 -4.22 6.77
CA TRP A 54 10.33 -3.24 6.15
C TRP A 54 9.91 -1.79 6.35
N VAL A 55 8.62 -1.48 6.53
CA VAL A 55 8.20 -0.07 6.70
C VAL A 55 8.88 0.54 7.93
N VAL A 56 9.02 -0.27 8.98
CA VAL A 56 9.65 0.12 10.24
C VAL A 56 11.17 0.20 10.11
N HIS A 57 11.77 -0.70 9.35
CA HIS A 57 13.20 -0.61 9.05
C HIS A 57 13.53 0.67 8.28
N ILE A 58 12.72 1.04 7.29
CA ILE A 58 12.91 2.27 6.51
C ILE A 58 12.83 3.50 7.42
N TRP A 59 11.84 3.54 8.30
CA TRP A 59 11.70 4.65 9.24
C TRP A 59 12.90 4.75 10.20
N SER A 60 13.35 3.62 10.74
CA SER A 60 14.49 3.57 11.65
C SER A 60 15.79 4.08 11.02
N ILE A 61 16.02 3.79 9.74
CA ILE A 61 17.20 4.26 9.01
C ILE A 61 17.16 5.79 8.86
N VAL A 62 16.02 6.32 8.43
CA VAL A 62 15.84 7.77 8.26
C VAL A 62 16.07 8.51 9.57
N ASP A 63 15.50 8.00 10.67
CA ASP A 63 15.66 8.61 11.99
C ASP A 63 17.14 8.64 12.42
N SER A 64 17.88 7.54 12.21
CA SER A 64 19.29 7.45 12.59
C SER A 64 20.18 8.50 11.92
N VAL A 65 19.94 8.82 10.64
CA VAL A 65 20.70 9.84 9.88
C VAL A 65 20.39 11.24 10.40
N VAL A 66 19.11 11.53 10.61
CA VAL A 66 18.68 12.82 11.14
C VAL A 66 19.22 13.02 12.56
N VAL A 67 19.32 11.97 13.38
CA VAL A 67 19.96 12.02 14.70
C VAL A 67 21.47 12.31 14.58
N ALA A 68 22.18 11.61 13.68
CA ALA A 68 23.62 11.78 13.52
C ALA A 68 24.00 13.20 13.05
N GLU A 69 23.27 13.78 12.10
CA GLU A 69 23.49 15.15 11.63
C GLU A 69 23.26 16.19 12.73
N ARG A 70 22.23 15.96 13.57
CA ARG A 70 21.95 16.81 14.73
C ARG A 70 23.09 16.78 15.75
N LEU A 71 23.79 15.65 15.89
CA LEU A 71 24.93 15.53 16.80
C LEU A 71 26.18 16.24 16.25
N ASN A 72 26.54 16.04 14.99
CA ASN A 72 27.71 16.71 14.37
C ASN A 72 27.59 18.23 14.38
N ARG A 73 26.39 18.77 14.13
CA ARG A 73 26.14 20.21 14.18
C ARG A 73 26.27 20.81 15.58
N LYS A 74 26.09 20.00 16.63
CA LYS A 74 26.26 20.46 18.03
C LYS A 74 27.70 20.32 18.52
N ALA A 75 28.50 19.49 17.85
CA ALA A 75 29.87 19.20 18.24
C ALA A 75 30.93 20.08 17.53
N GLY A 76 30.56 20.73 16.42
CA GLY A 76 31.34 21.80 15.77
C GLY A 76 30.80 23.17 16.11
#